data_AF-A0A0D6AEX0-F1
#
_entry.id   AF-A0A0D6AEX0-F1
#
_cell.length_a   1.000
_cell.length_b   1.000
_cell.length_c   1.000
_cell.angle_alpha   90.00
_cell.angle_beta   90.00
_cell.angle_gamma   90.00
#
_symmetry.space_group_name_H-M   'P 1'
#
loop_
_entity.id
_entity.type
_entity.pdbx_description
1 polymer ?
#
loop_
_entity_poly.entity_id
_entity_poly.type
_entity_poly.pdbx_seq_one_letter_code
_entity_poly.pdbx_strand_id
1 'polypeptide(L)' 'MFYYLQREQAINIQQTLETVYKGVNGEYYAGEEAWNFIKTRTGFDLKQILIDIADKKTPEKT' A
#
# COMPACT_ATOMS: atom_id res chain seq x y z
N MET A 1 -1.19 -6.00 -10.46
CA MET A 1 -1.81 -6.34 -9.15
C MET A 1 -0.86 -5.90 -8.06
N PHE A 2 -1.28 -4.98 -7.19
CA PHE A 2 -0.52 -4.62 -5.99
C PHE A 2 -0.74 -5.68 -4.94
N TYR A 3 0.33 -6.13 -4.28
CA TYR A 3 0.24 -7.23 -3.34
C TYR A 3 -0.33 -6.73 -2.01
N TYR A 4 -1.51 -7.22 -1.65
CA TYR A 4 -2.07 -7.09 -0.31
C TYR A 4 -1.83 -8.41 0.43
N LEU A 5 -1.52 -8.30 1.72
CA LEU A 5 -1.32 -9.46 2.56
C LEU A 5 -2.65 -10.19 2.73
N GLN A 6 -2.68 -11.45 2.29
CA GLN A 6 -3.85 -12.32 2.43
C GLN A 6 -3.62 -13.42 3.46
N ARG A 7 -2.37 -13.62 3.90
CA ARG A 7 -2.02 -14.62 4.90
C ARG A 7 -2.16 -14.02 6.30
N GLU A 8 -2.96 -14.67 7.14
CA GLU A 8 -3.19 -14.28 8.53
C GLU A 8 -1.89 -14.05 9.31
N GLN A 9 -0.93 -14.97 9.18
CA GLN A 9 0.40 -14.81 9.80
C GLN A 9 1.07 -13.49 9.42
N ALA A 10 1.00 -13.12 8.13
CA ALA A 10 1.64 -11.92 7.63
C ALA A 10 0.89 -10.65 8.07
N ILE A 11 -0.44 -10.71 8.19
CA ILE A 11 -1.26 -9.64 8.78
C ILE A 11 -0.86 -9.40 10.24
N ASN A 12 -0.73 -10.48 11.04
CA ASN A 12 -0.34 -10.38 12.45
C ASN A 12 1.06 -9.76 12.63
N ILE A 13 2.02 -10.10 11.76
CA ILE A 13 3.35 -9.48 11.75
C ILE A 13 3.24 -7.98 11.48
N GLN A 14 2.42 -7.56 10.50
CA GLN A 14 2.26 -6.14 10.16
C GLN A 14 1.59 -5.34 11.29
N GLN A 15 0.57 -5.90 11.95
CA GLN A 15 -0.05 -5.29 13.14
C GLN A 15 0.95 -5.15 14.31
N THR A 16 1.84 -6.14 14.47
CA THR A 16 2.90 -6.09 15.49
C THR A 16 3.88 -4.98 15.19
N LEU A 17 4.32 -4.85 13.93
CA LEU A 17 5.19 -3.76 13.50
C LEU A 17 4.54 -2.40 13.73
N GLU A 18 3.29 -2.23 13.33
CA GLU A 18 2.53 -0.99 13.56
C GLU A 18 2.57 -0.56 15.03
N THR A 19 2.31 -1.51 15.94
CA THR A 19 2.33 -1.26 17.39
C THR A 19 3.71 -0.84 17.87
N VAL A 20 4.77 -1.54 17.41
CA VAL A 20 6.16 -1.25 17.80
C VAL A 20 6.58 0.15 17.36
N TYR A 21 6.31 0.51 16.10
CA TYR A 21 6.68 1.83 15.56
C TYR A 21 5.91 2.95 16.25
N LYS A 22 4.59 2.82 16.42
CA LYS A 22 3.78 3.82 17.13
C LYS A 22 4.18 3.95 18.60
N GLY A 23 4.59 2.86 19.24
CA GLY A 23 5.05 2.84 20.63
C GLY A 23 6.32 3.64 20.90
N VAL A 24 7.14 3.91 19.88
CA VAL A 24 8.35 4.75 19.96
C VAL A 24 8.17 6.12 19.29
N ASN A 25 6.93 6.59 19.16
CA ASN A 25 6.56 7.80 18.41
C ASN A 25 7.04 7.80 16.94
N GLY A 26 7.26 6.62 16.38
CA GLY A 26 7.53 6.42 14.96
C GLY A 26 6.24 6.35 14.15
N GLU A 27 6.40 6.41 12.83
CA GLU A 27 5.30 6.27 11.88
C GLU A 27 5.34 4.89 11.23
N TYR A 28 4.17 4.34 10.94
CA TYR A 28 4.01 3.10 10.22
C TYR A 28 2.81 3.23 9.29
N TYR A 29 3.02 2.89 8.03
CA TYR A 29 1.98 2.94 6.99
C TYR A 29 2.08 1.69 6.13
N ALA A 30 0.96 0.98 5.98
CA ALA A 30 0.86 -0.21 5.15
C ALA A 30 -0.47 -0.21 4.37
N GLY A 31 -0.53 -1.00 3.29
CA GLY A 31 -1.73 -1.09 2.45
C GLY A 31 -2.18 0.28 1.93
N GLU A 32 -3.44 0.62 2.14
CA GLU A 32 -4.03 1.90 1.71
C GLU A 32 -3.41 3.11 2.42
N GLU A 33 -3.00 2.97 3.68
CA GLU A 33 -2.38 4.07 4.42
C GLU A 33 -1.04 4.48 3.80
N ALA A 34 -0.27 3.51 3.28
CA ALA A 34 0.99 3.80 2.58
C ALA A 34 0.74 4.58 1.28
N TRP A 35 -0.30 4.22 0.52
CA TRP A 35 -0.67 4.97 -0.68
C TRP A 35 -1.13 6.39 -0.36
N ASN A 36 -1.96 6.53 0.68
CA ASN A 36 -2.41 7.84 1.15
C ASN A 36 -1.25 8.71 1.67
N PHE A 37 -0.29 8.11 2.36
CA PHE A 37 0.92 8.80 2.81
C PHE A 37 1.70 9.35 1.61
N ILE A 38 1.96 8.54 0.58
CA ILE A 38 2.67 8.99 -0.64
C ILE A 38 1.90 10.14 -1.30
N LYS A 39 0.57 9.99 -1.47
CA LYS A 39 -0.28 11.02 -2.07
C LYS A 39 -0.23 12.33 -1.31
N THR A 40 -0.35 12.26 0.01
CA THR A 40 -0.33 13.44 0.90
C THR A 40 1.06 14.09 0.90
N ARG A 41 2.13 13.28 0.91
CA ARG A 41 3.51 13.76 1.01
C ARG A 41 4.02 14.37 -0.29
N THR A 42 3.60 13.84 -1.44
CA THR A 42 4.18 14.18 -2.75
C THR A 42 3.21 14.93 -3.67
N GLY A 43 1.90 14.88 -3.39
CA GLY A 43 0.85 15.39 -4.27
C GLY A 43 0.49 14.44 -5.43
N PHE A 44 1.22 13.33 -5.59
CA PHE A 44 0.98 12.37 -6.68
C PHE A 44 0.22 11.14 -6.19
N ASP A 45 -0.87 10.81 -6.87
CA ASP A 45 -1.58 9.55 -6.66
C ASP A 45 -0.86 8.40 -7.39
N LEU A 46 0.26 7.94 -6.80
CA LEU A 46 1.10 6.91 -7.39
C LEU A 46 0.34 5.60 -7.63
N LYS A 47 -0.60 5.26 -6.74
CA LYS A 47 -1.45 4.08 -6.88
C LYS A 47 -2.26 4.17 -8.18
N GLN A 48 -2.95 5.28 -8.40
CA GLN A 48 -3.74 5.48 -9.61
C GLN A 48 -2.87 5.47 -10.88
N ILE A 49 -1.72 6.14 -10.86
CA ILE A 49 -0.78 6.16 -11.99
C ILE A 49 -0.39 4.73 -12.40
N LEU A 50 -0.07 3.87 -11.42
CA LEU A 50 0.33 2.49 -11.69
C LEU A 50 -0.86 1.62 -12.14
N ILE A 51 -2.08 1.87 -11.64
CA ILE A 51 -3.32 1.24 -12.15
C ILE A 51 -3.51 1.61 -13.63
N ASP A 52 -3.46 2.89 -13.96
CA ASP A 52 -3.64 3.37 -15.34
C ASP A 52 -2.62 2.76 -16.31
N ILE A 53 -1.36 2.59 -15.86
CA ILE A 53 -0.31 1.94 -16.65
C ILE A 53 -0.61 0.44 -16.84
N ALA A 54 -1.09 -0.24 -15.80
CA ALA A 54 -1.41 -1.67 -15.86
C ALA A 54 -2.61 -1.93 -16.80
N ASP A 55 -3.65 -1.09 -16.70
CA ASP A 55 -4.85 -1.20 -17.54
C ASP A 55 -4.50 -0.97 -19.01
N LYS A 56 -3.67 0.04 -19.32
CA LYS A 56 -3.18 0.29 -20.70
C LYS A 56 -2.33 -0.85 -21.28
N LYS A 57 -1.67 -1.63 -20.43
CA LYS A 57 -0.80 -2.75 -20.85
C LYS A 57 -1.55 -4.08 -20.98
N THR A 58 -2.80 -4.15 -20.53
CA THR A 58 -3.59 -5.36 -20.62
C THR A 58 -4.43 -5.28 -21.91
N PRO A 59 -4.14 -6.06 -22.97
CA PRO A 59 -4.99 -6.08 -24.15
C PRO A 59 -6.40 -6.50 -23.74
N GLU A 60 -7.42 -5.89 -24.34
CA GLU A 60 -8.83 -6.23 -24.12
C GLU A 60 -9.00 -7.75 -24.18
N LYS A 61 -9.60 -8.34 -23.15
CA LYS A 61 -10.04 -9.73 -23.20
C LYS A 61 -11.21 -9.82 -24.20
N THR A 62 -10.90 -10.00 -25.49
CA THR A 62 -11.83 -10.51 -26.50
C THR A 62 -12.17 -11.98 -26.21
#